data_AF-A0A447T5D0-F1
#
_entry.id   AF-A0A447T5D0-F1
#
_cell.length_a   1.000
_cell.length_b   1.000
_cell.length_c   1.000
_cell.angle_alpha   90.00
_cell.angle_beta   90.00
_cell.angle_gamma   90.00
#
_symmetry.space_group_name_H-M   'P 1'
#
loop_
_entity.id
_entity.type
_entity.pdbx_description
1 polymer ?
#
loop_
_entity_poly.entity_id
_entity_poly.type
_entity_poly.pdbx_seq_one_letter_code
_entity_poly.pdbx_strand_id
1 'polypeptide(L)'
;MQNIAWGGNSKPTTLAGYGIAIASQAEAEAGTDNVKAMTPLRVEQALNAAGLSGYAKNIASGSLQTVRPNGLYHVDAGQTSGAPDKSNGMLLANFLNDKWGSQVYWMWGGATYEQRLENGNWQPWVKLLKTGQQSTLADYGITDGASKTDLQTAVNNLVAGAPGALNTLQELAAALGNDQNFAATITNQLANKADKAATLAGYGITDAPTFEYVKRSRGKKLFTTDGTFTVPADVTTIYVSGTGGGGGGSGKATSSDPYGGAGGGGAEAVLAKEIAVKPGTSLTITIGKGGSGGLLDSPACQAARHRSAIY
;
A
#
# COMPACT_ATOMS: atom_id res chain seq x y z
N MET A 1 -28.43 -81.44 72.59
CA MET A 1 -29.70 -81.96 72.03
C MET A 1 -30.78 -80.94 72.32
N GLN A 2 -31.22 -80.15 71.33
CA GLN A 2 -32.43 -79.33 71.46
C GLN A 2 -33.60 -80.15 70.92
N ASN A 3 -34.62 -80.36 71.75
CA ASN A 3 -35.84 -81.07 71.39
C ASN A 3 -36.56 -80.33 70.27
N ILE A 4 -36.55 -80.89 69.05
CA ILE A 4 -37.48 -80.50 68.00
C ILE A 4 -38.82 -81.15 68.35
N ALA A 5 -39.74 -80.36 68.91
CA ALA A 5 -41.09 -80.80 69.21
C ALA A 5 -41.89 -80.95 67.91
N TRP A 6 -41.74 -82.09 67.23
CA TRP A 6 -42.59 -82.47 66.12
C TRP A 6 -43.75 -83.32 66.64
N GLY A 7 -44.83 -82.67 67.07
CA GLY A 7 -46.02 -83.40 67.55
C GLY A 7 -47.10 -82.63 68.34
N GLY A 8 -47.03 -81.31 68.48
CA GLY A 8 -48.07 -80.51 69.15
C GLY A 8 -48.78 -79.54 68.20
N ASN A 9 -50.07 -79.29 68.42
CA ASN A 9 -50.99 -78.44 67.61
C ASN A 9 -50.57 -76.96 67.40
N SER A 10 -49.36 -76.56 67.77
CA SER A 10 -48.87 -75.19 67.66
C SER A 10 -47.71 -75.15 66.67
N LYS A 11 -48.00 -74.91 65.38
CA LYS A 11 -46.97 -74.62 64.38
C LYS A 11 -46.19 -73.37 64.81
N PRO A 12 -44.85 -73.39 64.80
CA PRO A 12 -44.07 -72.20 65.10
C PRO A 12 -44.45 -71.03 64.18
N THR A 13 -44.54 -69.83 64.74
CA THR A 13 -44.90 -68.59 64.02
C THR A 13 -43.69 -67.74 63.63
N THR A 14 -42.48 -68.17 64.00
CA THR A 14 -41.22 -67.46 63.73
C THR A 14 -40.19 -68.41 63.12
N LEU A 15 -39.24 -67.86 62.34
CA LEU A 15 -38.13 -68.63 61.75
C LEU A 15 -37.29 -69.34 62.82
N ALA A 16 -37.07 -68.68 63.97
CA ALA A 16 -36.36 -69.27 65.10
C ALA A 16 -37.05 -70.53 65.64
N GLY A 17 -38.39 -70.56 65.65
CA GLY A 17 -39.16 -71.73 66.07
C GLY A 17 -39.08 -72.92 65.10
N TYR A 18 -38.66 -72.70 63.85
CA TYR A 18 -38.32 -73.76 62.89
C TYR A 18 -36.83 -74.13 62.91
N GLY A 19 -36.04 -73.57 63.83
CA GLY A 19 -34.58 -73.80 63.88
C GLY A 19 -33.80 -73.08 62.77
N ILE A 20 -34.42 -72.15 62.05
CA ILE A 20 -33.76 -71.35 61.01
C ILE A 20 -33.08 -70.15 61.68
N ALA A 21 -31.74 -70.13 61.62
CA ALA A 21 -30.96 -69.00 62.13
C ALA A 21 -31.05 -67.79 61.19
N ILE A 22 -31.08 -66.60 61.76
CA ILE A 22 -31.04 -65.33 61.03
C ILE A 22 -29.58 -64.85 60.96
N ALA A 23 -29.16 -64.35 59.81
CA ALA A 23 -27.83 -63.76 59.64
C ALA A 23 -27.62 -62.55 60.58
N SER A 24 -26.43 -62.45 61.16
CA SER A 24 -25.96 -61.21 61.80
C SER A 24 -25.68 -60.12 60.75
N GLN A 25 -25.39 -58.90 61.20
CA GLN A 25 -25.06 -57.79 60.27
C GLN A 25 -23.81 -58.12 59.46
N ALA A 26 -22.74 -58.51 60.16
CA ALA A 26 -21.45 -58.81 59.53
C ALA A 26 -21.56 -59.96 58.52
N GLU A 27 -22.37 -60.98 58.83
CA GLU A 27 -22.61 -62.10 57.91
C GLU A 27 -23.41 -61.67 56.67
N ALA A 28 -24.40 -60.79 56.86
CA ALA A 28 -25.18 -60.25 55.75
C ALA A 28 -24.34 -59.35 54.83
N GLU A 29 -23.50 -58.48 55.39
CA GLU A 29 -22.63 -57.57 54.64
C GLU A 29 -21.48 -58.31 53.95
N ALA A 30 -20.94 -59.37 54.56
CA ALA A 30 -19.87 -60.18 53.97
C ALA A 30 -20.38 -61.24 52.97
N GLY A 31 -21.64 -61.64 53.05
CA GLY A 31 -22.24 -62.65 52.16
C GLY A 31 -21.63 -64.05 52.30
N THR A 32 -21.15 -64.41 53.49
CA THR A 32 -20.33 -65.63 53.72
C THR A 32 -21.12 -66.89 54.07
N ASP A 33 -22.43 -66.78 54.35
CA ASP A 33 -23.27 -67.89 54.82
C ASP A 33 -24.57 -67.99 54.03
N ASN A 34 -24.75 -69.09 53.30
CA ASN A 34 -25.94 -69.38 52.49
C ASN A 34 -27.01 -70.20 53.24
N VAL A 35 -26.74 -70.60 54.48
CA VAL A 35 -27.64 -71.45 55.30
C VAL A 35 -28.54 -70.59 56.20
N LYS A 36 -28.09 -69.39 56.55
CA LYS A 36 -28.86 -68.44 57.36
C LYS A 36 -29.85 -67.63 56.52
N ALA A 37 -31.04 -67.41 57.06
CA ALA A 37 -32.05 -66.58 56.41
C ALA A 37 -31.74 -65.09 56.58
N MET A 38 -32.04 -64.32 55.52
CA MET A 38 -31.92 -62.87 55.49
C MET A 38 -33.27 -62.22 55.84
N THR A 39 -33.30 -61.31 56.81
CA THR A 39 -34.49 -60.46 57.02
C THR A 39 -34.46 -59.28 56.04
N PRO A 40 -35.59 -58.60 55.77
CA PRO A 40 -35.60 -57.38 54.95
C PRO A 40 -34.55 -56.35 55.38
N LEU A 41 -34.35 -56.17 56.69
CA LEU A 41 -33.32 -55.29 57.25
C LEU A 41 -31.89 -55.76 56.89
N ARG A 42 -31.63 -57.07 56.95
CA ARG A 42 -30.31 -57.61 56.58
C ARG A 42 -30.05 -57.53 55.08
N VAL A 43 -31.09 -57.68 54.25
CA VAL A 43 -30.99 -57.46 52.79
C VAL A 43 -30.63 -56.00 52.52
N GLU A 44 -31.30 -55.05 53.17
CA GLU A 44 -30.97 -53.63 53.04
C GLU A 44 -29.52 -53.33 53.47
N GLN A 45 -29.07 -53.89 54.60
CA GLN A 45 -27.69 -53.75 55.06
C GLN A 45 -26.66 -54.31 54.06
N ALA A 46 -26.92 -55.49 53.50
CA ALA A 46 -26.07 -56.11 52.48
C ALA A 46 -26.00 -55.27 51.19
N LEU A 47 -27.14 -54.76 50.72
CA LEU A 47 -27.22 -53.89 49.55
C LEU A 47 -26.52 -52.54 49.78
N ASN A 48 -26.64 -51.99 50.99
CA ASN A 48 -25.94 -50.77 51.40
C ASN A 48 -24.41 -50.98 51.44
N ALA A 49 -23.95 -52.12 51.97
CA ALA A 49 -22.52 -52.46 52.01
C ALA A 49 -21.94 -52.67 50.61
N ALA A 50 -22.72 -53.24 49.69
CA ALA A 50 -22.36 -53.41 48.28
C ALA A 50 -22.47 -52.12 47.45
N GLY A 51 -22.95 -51.01 48.03
CA GLY A 51 -23.07 -49.71 47.35
C GLY A 51 -24.18 -49.64 46.29
N LEU A 52 -25.19 -50.53 46.37
CA LEU A 52 -26.19 -50.78 45.33
C LEU A 52 -27.62 -50.34 45.69
N SER A 53 -27.88 -49.84 46.90
CA SER A 53 -29.25 -49.48 47.30
C SER A 53 -29.79 -48.26 46.54
N GLY A 54 -31.03 -48.38 46.06
CA GLY A 54 -31.68 -47.50 45.06
C GLY A 54 -31.97 -46.05 45.46
N TYR A 55 -31.49 -45.60 46.62
CA TYR A 55 -31.41 -44.18 46.95
C TYR A 55 -29.96 -43.90 47.26
N ALA A 56 -29.28 -43.18 46.37
CA ALA A 56 -27.94 -42.70 46.64
C ALA A 56 -27.92 -42.09 48.05
N LYS A 57 -27.12 -42.68 48.95
CA LYS A 57 -27.21 -42.37 50.39
C LYS A 57 -27.00 -40.88 50.59
N ASN A 58 -27.93 -40.23 51.28
CA ASN A 58 -27.81 -38.79 51.57
C ASN A 58 -26.62 -38.57 52.53
N ILE A 59 -25.76 -37.63 52.15
CA ILE A 59 -24.66 -37.13 52.97
C ILE A 59 -25.01 -35.70 53.37
N ALA A 60 -25.31 -35.54 54.67
CA ALA A 60 -25.75 -34.28 55.27
C ALA A 60 -24.74 -33.72 56.28
N SER A 61 -23.53 -34.30 56.36
CA SER A 61 -22.43 -33.84 57.21
C SER A 61 -21.12 -34.54 56.86
N GLY A 62 -20.00 -34.00 57.33
CA GLY A 62 -18.67 -34.59 57.14
C GLY A 62 -18.02 -34.24 55.80
N SER A 63 -16.88 -34.89 55.51
CA SER A 63 -16.08 -34.62 54.32
C SER A 63 -16.37 -35.61 53.20
N LEU A 64 -16.50 -35.12 51.96
CA LEU A 64 -16.67 -35.99 50.78
C LEU A 64 -15.52 -36.99 50.64
N GLN A 65 -14.31 -36.62 51.04
CA GLN A 65 -13.11 -37.47 50.98
C GLN A 65 -13.17 -38.69 51.92
N THR A 66 -13.96 -38.59 52.98
CA THR A 66 -14.12 -39.67 53.98
C THR A 66 -15.32 -40.57 53.71
N VAL A 67 -16.03 -40.34 52.60
CA VAL A 67 -17.26 -41.07 52.27
C VAL A 67 -16.93 -42.54 52.01
N ARG A 68 -17.63 -43.40 52.75
CA ARG A 68 -17.57 -44.85 52.67
C ARG A 68 -18.97 -45.44 52.88
N PRO A 69 -19.26 -46.67 52.39
CA PRO A 69 -18.43 -47.51 51.51
C PRO A 69 -18.27 -46.93 50.08
N ASN A 70 -17.79 -47.72 49.11
CA ASN A 70 -17.86 -47.32 47.71
C ASN A 70 -19.32 -47.30 47.25
N GLY A 71 -19.68 -46.38 46.35
CA GLY A 71 -21.05 -46.30 45.84
C GLY A 71 -21.47 -44.90 45.41
N LEU A 72 -22.77 -44.75 45.17
CA LEU A 72 -23.42 -43.51 44.77
C LEU A 72 -24.05 -42.80 45.98
N TYR A 73 -23.87 -41.49 46.05
CA TYR A 73 -24.29 -40.66 47.17
C TYR A 73 -24.95 -39.38 46.70
N HIS A 74 -26.01 -38.95 47.39
CA HIS A 74 -26.55 -37.60 47.26
C HIS A 74 -25.85 -36.68 48.25
N VAL A 75 -25.36 -35.55 47.78
CA VAL A 75 -24.59 -34.61 48.58
C VAL A 75 -25.37 -33.33 48.81
N ASP A 76 -25.58 -32.99 50.07
CA ASP A 76 -25.93 -31.64 50.48
C ASP A 76 -24.63 -30.84 50.66
N ALA A 77 -24.30 -29.98 49.69
CA ALA A 77 -23.05 -29.22 49.70
C ALA A 77 -23.09 -28.04 50.67
N GLY A 78 -24.27 -27.68 51.20
CA GLY A 78 -24.40 -26.70 52.27
C GLY A 78 -23.94 -27.25 53.63
N GLN A 79 -23.97 -28.58 53.79
CA GLN A 79 -23.70 -29.25 55.06
C GLN A 79 -22.44 -30.14 55.03
N THR A 80 -21.85 -30.37 53.86
CA THR A 80 -20.65 -31.19 53.68
C THR A 80 -19.43 -30.34 53.34
N SER A 81 -18.23 -30.87 53.62
CA SER A 81 -16.95 -30.25 53.30
C SER A 81 -16.18 -31.02 52.22
N GLY A 82 -15.23 -30.34 51.56
CA GLY A 82 -14.41 -30.94 50.51
C GLY A 82 -15.06 -31.02 49.13
N ALA A 83 -16.29 -30.54 48.97
CA ALA A 83 -16.91 -30.37 47.65
C ALA A 83 -16.16 -29.29 46.83
N PRO A 84 -16.01 -29.47 45.50
CA PRO A 84 -15.29 -28.53 44.64
C PRO A 84 -15.95 -27.14 44.61
N ASP A 85 -17.28 -27.08 44.57
CA ASP A 85 -18.05 -25.87 44.88
C ASP A 85 -19.27 -26.22 45.76
N LYS A 86 -19.85 -25.22 46.42
CA LYS A 86 -21.01 -25.36 47.32
C LYS A 86 -22.35 -25.44 46.57
N SER A 87 -22.53 -26.46 45.75
CA SER A 87 -23.85 -26.80 45.16
C SER A 87 -24.13 -28.27 45.31
N ASN A 88 -25.39 -28.63 45.60
CA ASN A 88 -25.85 -30.00 45.76
C ASN A 88 -25.59 -30.82 44.50
N GLY A 89 -25.46 -32.14 44.67
CA GLY A 89 -25.10 -33.01 43.57
C GLY A 89 -25.06 -34.47 43.93
N MET A 90 -24.50 -35.26 43.01
CA MET A 90 -24.25 -36.68 43.18
C MET A 90 -22.75 -36.95 43.25
N LEU A 91 -22.32 -37.80 44.18
CA LEU A 91 -20.95 -38.27 44.33
C LEU A 91 -20.90 -39.76 44.03
N LEU A 92 -20.00 -40.19 43.14
CA LEU A 92 -19.54 -41.57 43.06
C LEU A 92 -18.22 -41.67 43.81
N ALA A 93 -18.16 -42.55 44.82
CA ALA A 93 -16.96 -42.84 45.57
C ALA A 93 -16.44 -44.24 45.21
N ASN A 94 -15.18 -44.33 44.80
CA ASN A 94 -14.54 -45.60 44.46
C ASN A 94 -13.12 -45.68 45.02
N PHE A 95 -12.97 -46.33 46.17
CA PHE A 95 -11.70 -46.56 46.82
C PHE A 95 -11.24 -48.01 46.64
N LEU A 96 -10.02 -48.18 46.14
CA LEU A 96 -9.35 -49.49 46.13
C LEU A 96 -8.83 -49.82 47.54
N ASN A 97 -8.34 -48.82 48.26
CA ASN A 97 -7.89 -48.90 49.65
C ASN A 97 -7.70 -47.48 50.23
N ASP A 98 -7.14 -47.37 51.43
CA ASP A 98 -6.92 -46.08 52.11
C ASP A 98 -5.87 -45.17 51.44
N LYS A 99 -5.12 -45.68 50.45
CA LYS A 99 -4.13 -44.93 49.68
C LYS A 99 -4.54 -44.62 48.25
N TRP A 100 -5.52 -45.35 47.71
CA TRP A 100 -5.86 -45.31 46.29
C TRP A 100 -7.37 -45.29 46.10
N GLY A 101 -7.85 -44.30 45.36
CA GLY A 101 -9.26 -44.19 45.00
C GLY A 101 -9.53 -42.99 44.10
N SER A 102 -10.76 -42.90 43.64
CA SER A 102 -11.26 -41.77 42.87
C SER A 102 -12.68 -41.41 43.29
N GLN A 103 -13.01 -40.15 43.03
CA GLN A 103 -14.34 -39.60 43.24
C GLN A 103 -14.76 -38.81 42.02
N VAL A 104 -16.03 -38.96 41.64
CA VAL A 104 -16.65 -38.14 40.60
C VAL A 104 -17.84 -37.42 41.20
N TYR A 105 -17.91 -36.10 40.99
CA TYR A 105 -18.95 -35.25 41.53
C TYR A 105 -19.72 -34.58 40.39
N TRP A 106 -21.01 -34.88 40.27
CA TRP A 106 -21.93 -34.24 39.34
C TRP A 106 -22.77 -33.21 40.08
N MET A 107 -22.51 -31.93 39.85
CA MET A 107 -23.32 -30.86 40.42
C MET A 107 -24.67 -30.74 39.73
N TRP A 108 -25.73 -30.48 40.50
CA TRP A 108 -27.03 -30.13 39.92
C TRP A 108 -26.95 -28.80 39.18
N GLY A 109 -27.41 -28.81 37.92
CA GLY A 109 -27.34 -27.65 37.01
C GLY A 109 -25.91 -27.17 36.73
N GLY A 110 -24.91 -27.99 37.05
CA GLY A 110 -23.54 -27.53 37.24
C GLY A 110 -22.48 -28.34 36.48
N ALA A 111 -21.26 -28.26 36.99
CA ALA A 111 -20.08 -28.86 36.42
C ALA A 111 -19.89 -30.30 36.92
N THR A 112 -19.12 -31.10 36.19
CA THR A 112 -18.67 -32.42 36.64
C THR A 112 -17.21 -32.33 37.03
N TYR A 113 -16.85 -32.90 38.18
CA TYR A 113 -15.50 -32.89 38.71
C TYR A 113 -15.00 -34.30 39.02
N GLU A 114 -13.69 -34.50 38.94
CA GLU A 114 -13.00 -35.71 39.39
C GLU A 114 -11.93 -35.34 40.42
N GLN A 115 -11.78 -36.16 41.46
CA GLN A 115 -10.65 -36.10 42.39
C GLN A 115 -10.04 -37.48 42.54
N ARG A 116 -8.73 -37.55 42.77
CA ARG A 116 -8.01 -38.80 43.02
C ARG A 116 -7.36 -38.78 44.39
N LEU A 117 -7.39 -39.94 45.04
CA LEU A 117 -6.57 -40.25 46.20
C LEU A 117 -5.37 -41.03 45.70
N GLU A 118 -4.18 -40.45 45.81
CA GLU A 118 -2.93 -41.02 45.31
C GLU A 118 -1.92 -41.11 46.45
N ASN A 119 -1.50 -42.33 46.78
CA ASN A 119 -0.60 -42.63 47.89
C ASN A 119 -1.06 -42.00 49.23
N GLY A 120 -2.38 -41.97 49.47
CA GLY A 120 -2.97 -41.39 50.68
C GLY A 120 -3.12 -39.86 50.65
N ASN A 121 -2.74 -39.20 49.55
CA ASN A 121 -2.86 -37.76 49.37
C ASN A 121 -3.96 -37.43 48.36
N TRP A 122 -4.86 -36.51 48.73
CA TRP A 122 -5.88 -36.02 47.83
C TRP A 122 -5.32 -35.04 46.81
N GLN A 123 -5.47 -35.36 45.53
CA GLN A 123 -5.19 -34.43 44.44
C GLN A 123 -6.27 -33.35 44.38
N PRO A 124 -6.04 -32.16 43.82
CA PRO A 124 -7.09 -31.17 43.62
C PRO A 124 -8.23 -31.69 42.74
N TRP A 125 -9.43 -31.13 42.91
CA TRP A 125 -10.54 -31.42 42.00
C TRP A 125 -10.23 -30.90 40.58
N VAL A 126 -10.39 -31.78 39.60
CA VAL A 126 -10.29 -31.46 38.17
C VAL A 126 -11.69 -31.30 37.63
N LYS A 127 -11.97 -30.15 37.01
CA LYS A 127 -13.25 -29.87 36.33
C LYS A 127 -13.24 -30.55 34.96
N LEU A 128 -14.08 -31.57 34.77
CA LEU A 128 -14.20 -32.32 33.52
C LEU A 128 -15.18 -31.67 32.54
N LEU A 129 -16.33 -31.22 33.04
CA LEU A 129 -17.33 -30.50 32.25
C LEU A 129 -17.73 -29.23 32.99
N LYS A 130 -17.82 -28.11 32.27
CA LYS A 130 -18.29 -26.84 32.82
C LYS A 130 -19.82 -26.78 32.78
N THR A 131 -20.41 -25.85 33.53
CA THR A 131 -21.86 -25.60 33.52
C THR A 131 -22.29 -25.06 32.15
N GLY A 132 -23.32 -25.65 31.52
CA GLY A 132 -23.86 -25.18 30.24
C GLY A 132 -23.12 -25.68 28.99
N GLN A 133 -23.34 -25.06 27.83
CA GLN A 133 -22.65 -25.41 26.59
C GLN A 133 -21.18 -24.95 26.63
N GLN A 134 -20.26 -25.89 26.42
CA GLN A 134 -18.83 -25.61 26.27
C GLN A 134 -18.60 -24.87 24.94
N SER A 135 -18.09 -23.64 24.99
CA SER A 135 -18.01 -22.74 23.81
C SER A 135 -16.60 -22.26 23.47
N THR A 136 -15.62 -22.56 24.32
CA THR A 136 -14.20 -22.24 24.09
C THR A 136 -13.33 -23.49 24.16
N LEU A 137 -12.16 -23.48 23.51
CA LEU A 137 -11.20 -24.59 23.58
C LEU A 137 -10.77 -24.89 25.03
N ALA A 138 -10.63 -23.84 25.85
CA ALA A 138 -10.31 -23.97 27.27
C ALA A 138 -11.42 -24.70 28.06
N ASP A 139 -12.69 -24.61 27.64
CA ASP A 139 -13.80 -25.32 28.30
C ASP A 139 -13.75 -26.84 28.08
N TYR A 140 -12.97 -27.32 27.10
CA TYR A 140 -12.68 -28.73 26.85
C TYR A 140 -11.33 -29.18 27.41
N GLY A 141 -10.61 -28.31 28.12
CA GLY A 141 -9.27 -28.61 28.63
C GLY A 141 -8.17 -28.63 27.56
N ILE A 142 -8.44 -28.07 26.38
CA ILE A 142 -7.44 -27.96 25.30
C ILE A 142 -6.58 -26.72 25.58
N THR A 143 -5.30 -26.93 25.89
CA THR A 143 -4.34 -25.86 26.27
C THR A 143 -3.34 -25.49 25.16
N ASP A 144 -3.22 -26.33 24.14
CA ASP A 144 -2.29 -26.20 23.01
C ASP A 144 -2.95 -25.70 21.71
N GLY A 145 -4.24 -25.35 21.78
CA GLY A 145 -4.97 -24.78 20.65
C GLY A 145 -4.48 -23.37 20.32
N ALA A 146 -4.29 -23.09 19.02
CA ALA A 146 -3.92 -21.76 18.55
C ALA A 146 -4.96 -20.71 18.97
N SER A 147 -4.53 -19.67 19.66
CA SER A 147 -5.41 -18.58 20.10
C SER A 147 -5.71 -17.60 18.97
N LYS A 148 -6.75 -16.77 19.14
CA LYS A 148 -7.02 -15.65 18.22
C LYS A 148 -5.82 -14.70 18.09
N THR A 149 -5.05 -14.52 19.17
CA THR A 149 -3.85 -13.68 19.19
C THR A 149 -2.72 -14.29 18.38
N ASP A 150 -2.51 -15.61 18.46
CA ASP A 150 -1.49 -16.31 17.68
C ASP A 150 -1.81 -16.21 16.18
N LEU A 151 -3.08 -16.42 15.82
CA LEU A 151 -3.56 -16.28 14.44
C LEU A 151 -3.41 -14.84 13.95
N GLN A 152 -3.80 -13.85 14.75
CA GLN A 152 -3.66 -12.44 14.39
C GLN A 152 -2.19 -12.05 14.20
N THR A 153 -1.30 -12.56 15.05
CA THR A 153 0.15 -12.32 14.94
C THR A 153 0.71 -12.96 13.68
N ALA A 154 0.36 -14.21 13.40
CA ALA A 154 0.79 -14.90 12.19
C ALA A 154 0.32 -14.17 10.92
N VAL A 155 -0.94 -13.72 10.89
CA VAL A 155 -1.49 -12.92 9.78
C VAL A 155 -0.76 -11.59 9.66
N ASN A 156 -0.60 -10.85 10.76
CA ASN A 156 0.10 -9.56 10.76
C ASN A 156 1.53 -9.69 10.25
N ASN A 157 2.24 -10.74 10.67
CA ASN A 157 3.60 -11.01 10.21
C ASN A 157 3.65 -11.37 8.72
N LEU A 158 2.66 -12.11 8.21
CA LEU A 158 2.57 -12.45 6.79
C LEU A 158 2.30 -11.22 5.92
N VAL A 159 1.42 -10.32 6.37
CA VAL A 159 1.05 -9.11 5.61
C VAL A 159 1.92 -7.90 5.96
N ALA A 160 2.88 -8.05 6.88
CA ALA A 160 3.75 -6.97 7.30
C ALA A 160 4.51 -6.40 6.10
N GLY A 161 4.36 -5.10 5.86
CA GLY A 161 5.00 -4.39 4.75
C GLY A 161 4.30 -4.52 3.39
N ALA A 162 3.37 -5.47 3.20
CA ALA A 162 2.66 -5.61 1.93
C ALA A 162 1.84 -4.36 1.53
N PRO A 163 1.10 -3.69 2.44
CA PRO A 163 0.42 -2.44 2.09
C PRO A 163 1.36 -1.30 1.68
N GLY A 164 2.51 -1.18 2.36
CA GLY A 164 3.51 -0.16 2.04
C GLY A 164 4.17 -0.42 0.68
N ALA A 165 4.58 -1.67 0.42
CA ALA A 165 5.13 -2.08 -0.87
C ALA A 165 4.13 -1.88 -2.01
N LEU A 166 2.85 -2.21 -1.79
CA LEU A 166 1.79 -2.00 -2.77
C LEU A 166 1.57 -0.50 -3.07
N ASN A 167 1.62 0.35 -2.04
CA ASN A 167 1.56 1.81 -2.22
C ASN A 167 2.75 2.31 -3.06
N THR A 168 3.98 1.86 -2.76
CA THR A 168 5.16 2.22 -3.55
C THR A 168 5.04 1.77 -5.01
N LEU A 169 4.56 0.55 -5.26
CA LEU A 169 4.34 0.06 -6.62
C LEU A 169 3.27 0.90 -7.36
N GLN A 170 2.21 1.33 -6.68
CA GLN A 170 1.22 2.24 -7.24
C GLN A 170 1.82 3.61 -7.57
N GLU A 171 2.58 4.21 -6.64
CA GLU A 171 3.24 5.50 -6.85
C GLU A 171 4.22 5.45 -8.03
N LEU A 172 5.00 4.37 -8.16
CA LEU A 172 5.89 4.15 -9.28
C LEU A 172 5.13 3.96 -10.60
N ALA A 173 4.05 3.17 -10.61
CA ALA A 173 3.22 3.00 -11.80
C ALA A 173 2.60 4.32 -12.26
N ALA A 174 2.09 5.12 -11.33
CA ALA A 174 1.54 6.45 -11.61
C ALA A 174 2.62 7.42 -12.11
N ALA A 175 3.82 7.41 -11.52
CA ALA A 175 4.96 8.22 -11.96
C ALA A 175 5.40 7.87 -13.40
N LEU A 176 5.22 6.62 -13.82
CA LEU A 176 5.46 6.15 -15.19
C LEU A 176 4.23 6.32 -16.10
N GLY A 177 3.20 7.03 -15.65
CA GLY A 177 2.00 7.33 -16.45
C GLY A 177 1.07 6.14 -16.66
N ASN A 178 1.17 5.10 -15.83
CA ASN A 178 0.43 3.83 -15.99
C ASN A 178 0.61 3.22 -17.38
N ASP A 179 1.78 3.42 -18.00
CA ASP A 179 2.06 2.94 -19.36
C ASP A 179 2.53 1.48 -19.36
N GLN A 180 1.65 0.57 -19.79
CA GLN A 180 1.96 -0.85 -19.96
C GLN A 180 3.17 -1.09 -20.88
N ASN A 181 3.42 -0.19 -21.84
CA ASN A 181 4.50 -0.28 -22.81
C ASN A 181 5.54 0.83 -22.62
N PHE A 182 5.76 1.29 -21.37
CA PHE A 182 6.65 2.41 -21.04
C PHE A 182 7.97 2.40 -21.82
N ALA A 183 8.65 1.25 -21.87
CA ALA A 183 9.91 1.09 -22.60
C ALA A 183 9.78 1.38 -24.11
N ALA A 184 8.70 0.93 -24.76
CA ALA A 184 8.45 1.19 -26.17
C ALA A 184 8.03 2.65 -26.41
N THR A 185 7.20 3.22 -25.54
CA THR A 185 6.79 4.63 -25.60
C THR A 185 8.00 5.56 -25.53
N ILE A 186 8.87 5.39 -24.54
CA ILE A 186 10.10 6.18 -24.40
C ILE A 186 11.04 5.97 -25.60
N THR A 187 11.15 4.74 -26.09
CA THR A 187 11.96 4.44 -27.29
C THR A 187 11.44 5.18 -28.51
N ASN A 188 10.14 5.21 -28.75
CA ASN A 188 9.52 5.94 -29.85
C ASN A 188 9.68 7.46 -29.69
N GLN A 189 9.53 7.99 -28.46
CA GLN A 189 9.77 9.41 -28.19
C GLN A 189 11.23 9.81 -28.46
N LEU A 190 12.18 8.94 -28.13
CA LEU A 190 13.60 9.16 -28.37
C LEU A 190 13.93 9.06 -29.87
N ALA A 191 13.35 8.10 -30.58
CA ALA A 191 13.55 7.92 -32.02
C ALA A 191 13.07 9.12 -32.85
N ASN A 192 12.10 9.89 -32.34
CA ASN A 192 11.62 11.12 -32.98
C ASN A 192 12.52 12.34 -32.73
N LYS A 193 13.54 12.24 -31.88
CA LYS A 193 14.49 13.34 -31.68
C LYS A 193 15.50 13.35 -32.80
N ALA A 194 15.84 14.55 -33.26
CA ALA A 194 16.94 14.73 -34.21
C ALA A 194 18.24 14.23 -33.59
N ASP A 195 19.02 13.49 -34.37
CA ASP A 195 20.37 13.11 -33.98
C ASP A 195 21.25 14.35 -33.80
N LYS A 196 22.32 14.20 -33.03
CA LYS A 196 23.31 15.26 -32.85
C LYS A 196 23.96 15.58 -34.20
N ALA A 197 23.80 16.82 -34.67
CA ALA A 197 24.38 17.29 -35.91
C ALA A 197 25.29 18.51 -35.71
N ALA A 198 26.24 18.67 -36.62
CA ALA A 198 27.11 19.86 -36.67
C ALA A 198 26.53 20.98 -37.57
N THR A 199 25.47 20.69 -38.33
CA THR A 199 24.87 21.61 -39.30
C THR A 199 23.37 21.70 -39.10
N LEU A 200 22.77 22.83 -39.49
CA LEU A 200 21.32 23.04 -39.40
C LEU A 200 20.54 22.02 -40.24
N ALA A 201 21.04 21.69 -41.42
CA ALA A 201 20.47 20.64 -42.27
C ALA A 201 20.51 19.26 -41.60
N GLY A 202 21.57 18.95 -40.83
CA GLY A 202 21.65 17.71 -40.07
C GLY A 202 20.66 17.65 -38.89
N TYR A 203 20.19 18.80 -38.40
CA TYR A 203 19.06 18.87 -37.47
C TYR A 203 17.68 18.83 -38.16
N GLY A 204 17.64 18.69 -39.50
CA GLY A 204 16.40 18.73 -40.28
C GLY A 204 15.82 20.14 -40.46
N ILE A 205 16.57 21.19 -40.14
CA ILE A 205 16.13 22.58 -40.31
C ILE A 205 16.38 23.00 -41.76
N THR A 206 15.32 23.02 -42.56
CA THR A 206 15.38 23.31 -44.02
C THR A 206 14.97 24.74 -44.38
N ASP A 207 14.35 25.46 -43.46
CA ASP A 207 13.81 26.82 -43.63
C ASP A 207 14.72 27.91 -43.06
N ALA A 208 15.92 27.52 -42.58
CA ALA A 208 16.89 28.48 -42.07
C ALA A 208 17.32 29.46 -43.18
N PRO A 209 17.16 30.79 -42.99
CA PRO A 209 17.58 31.77 -43.97
C PRO A 209 19.11 31.70 -44.12
N THR A 210 19.57 31.65 -45.37
CA THR A 210 21.00 31.69 -45.66
C THR A 210 21.56 33.08 -45.33
N PHE A 211 22.85 33.16 -44.95
CA PHE A 211 23.54 34.45 -44.76
C PHE A 211 23.39 35.38 -45.98
N GLU A 212 23.25 34.82 -47.18
CA GLU A 212 23.05 35.57 -48.42
C GLU A 212 21.66 36.20 -48.53
N TYR A 213 20.62 35.57 -47.98
CA TYR A 213 19.28 36.15 -47.89
C TYR A 213 19.27 37.37 -46.96
N VAL A 214 19.97 37.30 -45.82
CA VAL A 214 20.09 38.40 -44.85
C VAL A 214 20.93 39.56 -45.41
N LYS A 215 21.92 39.31 -46.27
CA LYS A 215 22.72 40.39 -46.90
C LYS A 215 21.95 41.18 -47.96
N ARG A 216 20.96 40.57 -48.61
CA ARG A 216 20.21 41.17 -49.74
C ARG A 216 19.12 42.16 -49.33
N SER A 217 18.71 42.20 -48.06
CA SER A 217 17.67 43.11 -47.56
C SER A 217 18.09 44.59 -47.48
N ARG A 218 19.30 44.96 -47.95
CA ARG A 218 19.72 46.35 -48.19
C ARG A 218 20.49 46.50 -49.52
N GLY A 219 19.89 46.05 -50.63
CA GLY A 219 20.48 46.20 -51.97
C GLY A 219 20.79 47.67 -52.32
N LYS A 220 22.07 47.96 -52.63
CA LYS A 220 22.55 49.26 -53.13
C LYS A 220 23.12 49.08 -54.54
N LYS A 221 22.94 50.05 -55.45
CA LYS A 221 23.55 50.01 -56.78
C LYS A 221 24.14 51.38 -57.13
N LEU A 222 25.46 51.42 -57.24
CA LEU A 222 26.23 52.62 -57.56
C LEU A 222 26.25 52.88 -59.07
N PHE A 223 25.98 54.12 -59.47
CA PHE A 223 26.15 54.60 -60.84
C PHE A 223 27.21 55.71 -60.88
N THR A 224 28.29 55.48 -61.64
CA THR A 224 29.39 56.45 -61.86
C THR A 224 29.43 57.00 -63.30
N THR A 225 28.55 56.50 -64.15
CA THR A 225 28.27 56.92 -65.53
C THR A 225 26.78 56.78 -65.79
N ASP A 226 26.28 57.46 -66.83
CA ASP A 226 24.89 57.32 -67.27
C ASP A 226 24.51 55.85 -67.45
N GLY A 227 23.29 55.51 -67.06
CA GLY A 227 22.81 54.14 -67.11
C GLY A 227 21.33 54.01 -66.79
N THR A 228 20.87 52.77 -66.68
CA THR A 228 19.48 52.47 -66.34
C THR A 228 19.40 51.60 -65.07
N PHE A 229 18.41 51.90 -64.24
CA PHE A 229 18.05 51.12 -63.06
C PHE A 229 16.64 50.58 -63.22
N THR A 230 16.50 49.26 -63.36
CA THR A 230 15.17 48.62 -63.32
C THR A 230 14.81 48.33 -61.88
N VAL A 231 13.68 48.87 -61.43
CA VAL A 231 13.15 48.70 -60.06
C VAL A 231 12.79 47.22 -59.84
N PRO A 232 13.37 46.55 -58.83
CA PRO A 232 13.03 45.16 -58.52
C PRO A 232 11.54 44.97 -58.20
N ALA A 233 11.06 43.73 -58.29
CA ALA A 233 9.73 43.38 -57.82
C ALA A 233 9.55 43.80 -56.35
N ASP A 234 8.34 44.26 -56.01
CA ASP A 234 7.92 44.67 -54.66
C ASP A 234 8.65 45.90 -54.05
N VAL A 235 9.48 46.60 -54.82
CA VAL A 235 10.11 47.86 -54.39
C VAL A 235 9.26 49.06 -54.84
N THR A 236 8.63 49.74 -53.89
CA THR A 236 7.82 50.95 -54.13
C THR A 236 8.55 52.26 -53.82
N THR A 237 9.69 52.17 -53.15
CA THR A 237 10.47 53.32 -52.69
C THR A 237 11.95 53.02 -52.84
N ILE A 238 12.71 53.97 -53.40
CA ILE A 238 14.18 53.95 -53.41
C ILE A 238 14.73 55.17 -52.68
N TYR A 239 15.91 55.03 -52.10
CA TYR A 239 16.67 56.13 -51.52
C TYR A 239 17.85 56.43 -52.45
N VAL A 240 17.90 57.64 -52.98
CA VAL A 240 18.97 58.07 -53.87
C VAL A 240 19.88 59.03 -53.12
N SER A 241 21.18 58.75 -53.14
CA SER A 241 22.19 59.69 -52.67
C SER A 241 23.11 60.06 -53.83
N GLY A 242 23.57 61.29 -53.90
CA GLY A 242 24.46 61.69 -54.99
C GLY A 242 24.85 63.13 -54.86
N THR A 243 25.89 63.52 -55.59
CA THR A 243 26.29 64.91 -55.71
C THR A 243 26.16 65.35 -57.15
N GLY A 244 25.70 66.58 -57.38
CA GLY A 244 25.67 67.19 -58.71
C GLY A 244 27.08 67.39 -59.26
N GLY A 245 27.21 67.72 -60.55
CA GLY A 245 28.46 68.25 -61.08
C GLY A 245 28.60 69.72 -60.68
N GLY A 246 29.71 70.11 -60.04
CA GLY A 246 29.96 71.52 -59.68
C GLY A 246 30.09 72.42 -60.91
N GLY A 247 29.85 73.72 -60.77
CA GLY A 247 29.99 74.70 -61.84
C GLY A 247 31.45 74.90 -62.25
N GLY A 248 31.68 75.30 -63.50
CA GLY A 248 33.01 75.65 -64.00
C GLY A 248 33.41 77.06 -63.56
N GLY A 249 34.64 77.25 -63.09
CA GLY A 249 35.17 78.59 -62.77
C GLY A 249 35.53 79.38 -64.03
N SER A 250 35.67 80.69 -63.92
CA SER A 250 36.14 81.51 -65.04
C SER A 250 37.68 81.49 -65.16
N GLY A 251 38.19 81.58 -66.38
CA GLY A 251 39.60 81.86 -66.66
C GLY A 251 39.88 83.36 -66.58
N LYS A 252 41.16 83.77 -66.55
CA LYS A 252 41.49 85.20 -66.68
C LYS A 252 41.13 85.69 -68.10
N ALA A 253 40.79 86.97 -68.26
CA ALA A 253 40.48 87.53 -69.58
C ALA A 253 41.73 87.66 -70.48
N THR A 254 42.88 88.00 -69.90
CA THR A 254 44.18 88.12 -70.60
C THR A 254 45.35 87.71 -69.68
N SER A 255 46.53 87.50 -70.26
CA SER A 255 47.75 87.15 -69.50
C SER A 255 48.29 88.28 -68.60
N SER A 256 47.83 89.52 -68.82
CA SER A 256 48.25 90.73 -68.10
C SER A 256 47.25 91.18 -67.02
N ASP A 257 46.12 90.49 -66.86
CA ASP A 257 45.08 90.88 -65.90
C ASP A 257 45.51 90.54 -64.45
N PRO A 258 45.62 91.54 -63.54
CA PRO A 258 46.03 91.31 -62.15
C PRO A 258 44.97 90.57 -61.33
N TYR A 259 43.71 90.52 -61.78
CA TYR A 259 42.64 89.78 -61.13
C TYR A 259 42.66 88.30 -61.55
N GLY A 260 42.58 87.39 -60.57
CA GLY A 260 42.44 85.94 -60.82
C GLY A 260 41.05 85.58 -61.35
N GLY A 261 40.93 84.46 -62.07
CA GLY A 261 39.64 83.87 -62.42
C GLY A 261 38.83 83.53 -61.16
N ALA A 262 37.50 83.50 -61.29
CA ALA A 262 36.62 83.17 -60.17
C ALA A 262 36.43 81.66 -60.04
N GLY A 263 36.30 81.17 -58.80
CA GLY A 263 35.96 79.78 -58.53
C GLY A 263 34.58 79.41 -59.08
N GLY A 264 34.42 78.17 -59.56
CA GLY A 264 33.12 77.65 -59.96
C GLY A 264 32.19 77.42 -58.76
N GLY A 265 30.88 77.45 -59.00
CA GLY A 265 29.88 77.16 -57.97
C GLY A 265 29.96 75.71 -57.46
N GLY A 266 29.65 75.50 -56.18
CA GLY A 266 29.57 74.15 -55.59
C GLY A 266 28.44 73.30 -56.19
N ALA A 267 28.52 71.99 -56.01
CA ALA A 267 27.45 71.05 -56.36
C ALA A 267 26.46 70.86 -55.21
N GLU A 268 25.20 70.62 -55.54
CA GLU A 268 24.21 70.14 -54.57
C GLU A 268 24.49 68.66 -54.23
N ALA A 269 24.53 68.32 -52.95
CA ALA A 269 24.59 66.94 -52.48
C ALA A 269 23.25 66.53 -51.89
N VAL A 270 22.72 65.43 -52.40
CA VAL A 270 21.50 64.78 -51.93
C VAL A 270 21.90 63.52 -51.18
N LEU A 271 21.39 63.34 -49.96
CA LEU A 271 21.61 62.14 -49.16
C LEU A 271 20.27 61.49 -48.88
N ALA A 272 20.15 60.20 -49.20
CA ALA A 272 19.00 59.36 -48.95
C ALA A 272 17.65 60.04 -49.29
N LYS A 273 17.58 60.69 -50.45
CA LYS A 273 16.32 61.28 -50.91
C LYS A 273 15.38 60.17 -51.34
N GLU A 274 14.22 60.17 -50.72
CA GLU A 274 13.16 59.21 -51.00
C GLU A 274 12.51 59.51 -52.36
N ILE A 275 12.42 58.49 -53.21
CA ILE A 275 11.73 58.57 -54.49
C ILE A 275 10.74 57.40 -54.56
N ALA A 276 9.46 57.73 -54.73
CA ALA A 276 8.42 56.76 -55.00
C ALA A 276 8.60 56.21 -56.42
N VAL A 277 8.61 54.88 -56.54
CA VAL A 277 8.84 54.18 -57.80
C VAL A 277 7.81 53.07 -57.99
N LYS A 278 7.53 52.72 -59.24
CA LYS A 278 6.67 51.58 -59.55
C LYS A 278 7.53 50.35 -59.85
N PRO A 279 7.27 49.18 -59.21
CA PRO A 279 7.98 47.94 -59.51
C PRO A 279 8.05 47.64 -61.00
N GLY A 280 9.21 47.19 -61.49
CA GLY A 280 9.46 46.85 -62.89
C GLY A 280 9.73 48.05 -63.82
N THR A 281 9.64 49.29 -63.34
CA THR A 281 9.92 50.48 -64.17
C THR A 281 11.43 50.66 -64.35
N SER A 282 11.90 50.98 -65.56
CA SER A 282 13.28 51.37 -65.81
C SER A 282 13.45 52.88 -65.62
N LEU A 283 14.25 53.26 -64.64
CA LEU A 283 14.65 54.65 -64.38
C LEU A 283 15.95 54.94 -65.12
N THR A 284 15.97 56.03 -65.87
CA THR A 284 17.21 56.55 -66.46
C THR A 284 17.98 57.32 -65.40
N ILE A 285 19.23 56.93 -65.17
CA ILE A 285 20.16 57.61 -64.29
C ILE A 285 21.13 58.41 -65.15
N THR A 286 21.06 59.73 -65.03
CA THR A 286 21.97 60.66 -65.68
C THR A 286 22.95 61.21 -64.65
N ILE A 287 24.23 60.99 -64.88
CA ILE A 287 25.31 61.51 -64.06
C ILE A 287 25.72 62.88 -64.61
N GLY A 288 25.38 63.93 -63.88
CA GLY A 288 25.73 65.30 -64.22
C GLY A 288 27.25 65.47 -64.39
N LYS A 289 27.67 66.11 -65.48
CA LYS A 289 29.07 66.50 -65.68
C LYS A 289 29.35 67.80 -64.92
N GLY A 290 30.55 67.95 -64.38
CA GLY A 290 31.02 69.25 -63.87
C GLY A 290 31.10 70.28 -65.00
N GLY A 291 30.85 71.54 -64.68
CA GLY A 291 30.97 72.67 -65.60
C GLY A 291 32.40 72.85 -66.09
N SER A 292 32.54 73.31 -67.32
CA SER A 292 33.87 73.53 -67.94
C SER A 292 34.51 74.79 -67.38
N GLY A 293 35.79 74.73 -66.99
CA GLY A 293 36.54 75.93 -66.62
C GLY A 293 36.74 76.85 -67.83
N GLY A 294 36.70 78.17 -67.60
CA GLY A 294 36.95 79.18 -68.62
C GLY A 294 38.39 79.07 -69.15
N LEU A 295 38.52 79.02 -70.48
CA LEU A 295 39.80 78.86 -71.15
C LEU A 295 40.51 80.21 -71.29
N LEU A 296 41.83 80.23 -71.03
CA LEU A 296 42.74 81.23 -71.57
C LEU A 296 42.91 80.93 -73.07
N ASP A 297 43.16 81.95 -73.89
CA ASP A 297 43.23 81.90 -75.35
C ASP A 297 44.45 81.09 -75.90
N SER A 298 44.55 79.79 -75.56
CA SER A 298 45.53 78.82 -76.07
C SER A 298 45.13 77.37 -75.77
N PRO A 299 45.46 76.39 -76.64
CA PRO A 299 44.78 75.10 -76.69
C PRO A 299 45.16 74.14 -75.54
N ALA A 300 44.12 73.69 -74.83
CA ALA A 300 43.98 72.42 -74.09
C ALA A 300 44.88 72.16 -72.87
N CYS A 301 44.58 72.81 -71.74
CA CYS A 301 44.73 72.19 -70.41
C CYS A 301 43.39 71.54 -70.03
N GLN A 302 43.25 70.22 -70.25
CA GLN A 302 42.09 69.47 -69.76
C GLN A 302 42.21 69.29 -68.24
N ALA A 303 41.70 70.24 -67.47
CA ALA A 303 41.53 70.08 -66.03
C ALA A 303 40.69 68.83 -65.75
N ALA A 304 41.17 67.99 -64.82
CA ALA A 304 40.57 66.73 -64.42
C ALA A 304 39.09 66.91 -64.09
N ARG A 305 38.23 66.24 -64.87
CA ARG A 305 36.78 66.26 -64.65
C ARG A 305 36.49 65.50 -63.36
N HIS A 306 36.11 66.20 -62.30
CA HIS A 306 35.45 65.55 -61.16
C HIS A 306 34.13 64.95 -61.66
N ARG A 307 34.12 63.62 -61.82
CA ARG A 307 32.90 62.85 -62.09
C ARG A 307 32.21 62.61 -60.76
N SER A 308 30.99 63.10 -60.63
CA SER A 308 30.13 62.82 -59.48
C SER A 308 29.53 61.42 -59.61
N ALA A 309 29.26 60.76 -58.49
CA ALA A 309 28.65 59.43 -58.44
C ALA A 309 27.32 59.51 -57.66
N ILE A 310 26.33 58.73 -58.11
CA ILE A 310 25.04 58.55 -57.44
C ILE A 310 25.01 57.15 -56.82
N TYR A 311 24.78 57.07 -55.51
CA TYR A 311 24.70 55.88 -54.67
C TYR A 311 23.26 55.44 -54.38
#